data_AF-A0A0K2X7F5-F1
#
_entry.id   AF-A0A0K2X7F5-F1
#
_cell.length_a   1.000
_cell.length_b   1.000
_cell.length_c   1.000
_cell.angle_alpha   90.00
_cell.angle_beta   90.00
_cell.angle_gamma   90.00
#
_symmetry.space_group_name_H-M   'P 1'
#
loop_
_entity.id
_entity.type
_entity.pdbx_description
1 polymer ?
#
loop_
_entity_poly.entity_id
_entity_poly.type
_entity_poly.pdbx_seq_one_letter_code
_entity_poly.pdbx_strand_id
1 'polypeptide(L)'
;MIDAIFEEFIKKASEMKESWEVVQLFEEERQKFHEELQAYEEEIENARAVLRDLRAQVMQTKEQIKELQDCQKSKEEEIQEIRQELLSHKIKRDLLQLEKDKPDIPQSSDEPLPQALEVVEIYLKDRSIARARPAKRYFGDQLYRQYRVLLRENHVLKDRIFGLDLENSTLKIELRDRQTQDKLQAQSKPEESQ
;
A
#
# COMPACT_ATOMS: atom_id res chain seq x y z
N MET A 1 -13.33 42.87 -49.43
CA MET A 1 -14.62 43.57 -49.25
C MET A 1 -14.67 44.82 -50.12
N ILE A 2 -13.71 45.74 -49.99
CA ILE A 2 -13.60 46.94 -50.86
C ILE A 2 -13.58 46.59 -52.36
N ASP A 3 -12.84 45.57 -52.77
CA ASP A 3 -12.77 45.18 -54.19
C ASP A 3 -14.10 44.61 -54.74
N ALA A 4 -14.90 43.95 -53.89
CA ALA A 4 -16.20 43.39 -54.29
C ALA A 4 -17.27 44.48 -54.51
N ILE A 5 -17.23 45.51 -53.67
CA ILE A 5 -18.06 46.71 -53.77
C ILE A 5 -17.76 47.46 -55.08
N PHE A 6 -16.47 47.64 -55.37
CA PHE A 6 -16.04 48.27 -56.62
C PHE A 6 -16.38 47.43 -57.85
N GLU A 7 -16.34 46.10 -57.78
CA GLU A 7 -16.80 45.23 -58.84
C GLU A 7 -18.33 45.27 -59.06
N GLU A 8 -19.13 45.35 -57.99
CA GLU A 8 -20.58 45.55 -58.09
C GLU A 8 -20.94 46.93 -58.64
N PHE A 9 -20.19 47.96 -58.23
CA PHE A 9 -20.29 49.30 -58.78
C PHE A 9 -19.98 49.31 -60.28
N ILE A 10 -18.87 48.69 -60.72
CA ILE A 10 -18.50 48.62 -62.15
C ILE A 10 -19.59 47.88 -62.98
N LYS A 11 -20.23 46.85 -62.41
CA LYS A 11 -21.32 46.12 -63.09
C LYS A 11 -22.61 46.93 -63.20
N LYS A 12 -22.95 47.74 -62.19
CA LYS A 12 -24.17 48.57 -62.16
C LYS A 12 -23.97 49.98 -62.76
N ALA A 13 -22.73 50.43 -62.90
CA ALA A 13 -22.39 51.77 -63.38
C ALA A 13 -22.82 52.03 -64.84
N SER A 14 -22.99 50.97 -65.65
CA SER A 14 -23.54 51.08 -67.01
C SER A 14 -25.06 51.32 -67.04
N GLU A 15 -25.76 51.01 -65.96
CA GLU A 15 -27.22 51.16 -65.81
C GLU A 15 -27.59 52.43 -65.02
N MET A 16 -26.68 52.93 -64.20
CA MET A 16 -26.85 54.15 -63.40
C MET A 16 -26.80 55.40 -64.27
N LYS A 17 -27.87 56.20 -64.25
CA LYS A 17 -28.00 57.42 -65.08
C LYS A 17 -27.78 58.69 -64.27
N GLU A 18 -27.97 58.63 -62.96
CA GLU A 18 -27.96 59.79 -62.09
C GLU A 18 -26.99 59.58 -60.92
N SER A 19 -26.26 60.64 -60.55
CA SER A 19 -25.17 60.55 -59.55
C SER A 19 -25.64 60.19 -58.14
N TRP A 20 -26.92 60.35 -57.82
CA TRP A 20 -27.48 59.99 -56.52
C TRP A 20 -27.65 58.48 -56.33
N GLU A 21 -27.82 57.70 -57.42
CA GLU A 21 -27.94 56.23 -57.36
C GLU A 21 -26.64 55.59 -56.87
N VAL A 22 -25.50 56.21 -57.20
CA VAL A 22 -24.17 55.83 -56.71
C VAL A 22 -24.08 56.05 -55.20
N VAL A 23 -24.51 57.24 -54.74
CA VAL A 23 -24.48 57.61 -53.31
C VAL A 23 -25.34 56.65 -52.50
N GLN A 24 -26.52 56.29 -53.00
CA GLN A 24 -27.42 55.35 -52.34
C GLN A 24 -26.81 53.95 -52.19
N LEU A 25 -26.11 53.44 -53.21
CA LEU A 25 -25.49 52.11 -53.15
C LEU A 25 -24.41 52.05 -52.07
N PHE A 26 -23.57 53.09 -51.98
CA PHE A 26 -22.58 53.20 -50.90
C PHE A 26 -23.21 53.44 -49.52
N GLU A 27 -24.33 54.15 -49.43
CA GLU A 27 -25.06 54.33 -48.16
C GLU A 27 -25.69 53.03 -47.66
N GLU A 28 -26.27 52.22 -48.55
CA GLU A 28 -26.81 50.89 -48.21
C GLU A 28 -25.71 49.93 -47.74
N GLU A 29 -24.56 49.90 -48.42
CA GLU A 29 -23.43 49.08 -47.96
C GLU A 29 -22.81 49.60 -46.67
N ARG A 30 -22.76 50.91 -46.47
CA ARG A 30 -22.30 51.50 -45.21
C ARG A 30 -23.23 51.15 -44.06
N GLN A 31 -24.54 51.09 -44.31
CA GLN A 31 -25.52 50.61 -43.32
C GLN A 31 -25.31 49.13 -43.00
N LYS A 32 -25.17 48.26 -44.01
CA LYS A 32 -24.86 46.84 -43.81
C LYS A 32 -23.58 46.63 -43.01
N PHE A 33 -22.52 47.38 -43.32
CA PHE A 33 -21.26 47.31 -42.58
C PHE A 33 -21.42 47.78 -41.13
N HIS A 34 -22.29 48.76 -40.87
CA HIS A 34 -22.59 49.20 -39.51
C HIS A 34 -23.35 48.14 -38.73
N GLU A 35 -24.33 47.48 -39.34
CA GLU A 35 -25.06 46.36 -38.76
C GLU A 35 -24.15 45.17 -38.47
N GLU A 36 -23.24 44.82 -39.39
CA GLU A 36 -22.24 43.77 -39.20
C GLU A 36 -21.28 44.11 -38.05
N LEU A 37 -20.81 45.36 -37.96
CA LEU A 37 -19.98 45.81 -36.85
C LEU A 37 -20.69 45.67 -35.51
N GLN A 38 -21.94 46.12 -35.43
CA GLN A 38 -22.75 45.98 -34.21
C GLN A 38 -22.93 44.51 -33.83
N ALA A 39 -23.25 43.64 -34.80
CA ALA A 39 -23.37 42.21 -34.56
C ALA A 39 -22.07 41.60 -34.04
N TYR A 40 -20.91 41.96 -34.60
CA TYR A 40 -19.62 41.48 -34.11
C TYR A 40 -19.29 42.03 -32.71
N GLU A 41 -19.63 43.28 -32.41
CA GLU A 41 -19.46 43.84 -31.07
C GLU A 41 -20.29 43.07 -30.04
N GLU A 42 -21.56 42.78 -30.33
CA GLU A 42 -22.44 41.97 -29.49
C GLU A 42 -21.90 40.53 -29.32
N GLU A 43 -21.43 39.90 -30.39
CA GLU A 43 -20.79 38.57 -30.33
C GLU A 43 -19.55 38.57 -29.43
N ILE A 44 -18.71 39.61 -29.53
CA ILE A 44 -17.52 39.76 -28.69
C ILE A 44 -17.91 39.94 -27.23
N GLU A 45 -18.94 40.74 -26.93
CA GLU A 45 -19.43 40.91 -25.57
C GLU A 45 -20.00 39.62 -24.98
N ASN A 46 -20.79 38.90 -25.76
CA ASN A 46 -21.34 37.59 -25.39
C ASN A 46 -20.21 36.57 -25.16
N ALA A 47 -19.22 36.48 -26.05
CA ALA A 47 -18.07 35.61 -25.88
C ALA A 47 -17.26 35.95 -24.62
N ARG A 48 -17.11 37.25 -24.30
CA ARG A 48 -16.46 37.70 -23.06
C ARG A 48 -17.27 37.36 -21.81
N ALA A 49 -18.60 37.35 -21.87
CA ALA A 49 -19.45 36.91 -20.78
C ALA A 49 -19.28 35.40 -20.55
N VAL A 50 -19.39 34.59 -21.60
CA VAL A 50 -19.19 33.13 -21.53
C VAL A 50 -17.81 32.77 -20.99
N LEU A 51 -16.76 33.48 -21.42
CA LEU A 51 -15.40 33.27 -20.90
C LEU A 51 -15.27 33.58 -19.41
N ARG A 52 -15.97 34.60 -18.91
CA ARG A 52 -15.98 34.92 -17.46
C ARG A 52 -16.66 33.81 -16.67
N ASP A 53 -17.79 33.32 -17.15
CA ASP A 53 -18.53 32.25 -16.49
C ASP A 53 -17.74 30.94 -16.48
N LEU A 54 -17.12 30.58 -17.61
CA LEU A 54 -16.24 29.41 -17.69
C LEU A 54 -15.04 29.53 -16.74
N ARG A 55 -14.43 30.72 -16.63
CA ARG A 55 -13.34 30.94 -15.64
C ARG A 55 -13.82 30.76 -14.21
N ALA A 56 -15.02 31.24 -13.88
CA ALA A 56 -15.61 31.05 -12.56
C ALA A 56 -15.85 29.55 -12.27
N GLN A 57 -16.41 28.80 -13.23
CA GLN A 57 -16.61 27.36 -13.11
C GLN A 57 -15.29 26.59 -12.94
N VAL A 58 -14.24 26.99 -13.68
CA VAL A 58 -12.90 26.40 -13.53
C VAL A 58 -12.32 26.66 -12.15
N MET A 59 -12.56 27.84 -11.56
CA MET A 59 -12.11 28.12 -10.20
C MET A 59 -12.88 27.29 -9.16
N GLN A 60 -14.20 27.22 -9.27
CA GLN A 60 -15.03 26.42 -8.38
C GLN A 60 -14.67 24.93 -8.43
N THR A 61 -14.50 24.38 -9.63
CA THR A 61 -14.11 22.97 -9.80
C THR A 61 -12.70 22.71 -9.25
N LYS A 62 -11.76 23.64 -9.41
CA LYS A 62 -10.44 23.54 -8.77
C LYS A 62 -10.51 23.56 -7.25
N GLU A 63 -11.38 24.37 -6.66
CA GLU A 63 -11.62 24.39 -5.22
C GLU A 63 -12.21 23.07 -4.74
N GLN A 64 -13.24 22.55 -5.42
CA GLN A 64 -13.84 21.25 -5.12
C GLN A 64 -12.83 20.10 -5.22
N ILE A 65 -11.94 20.13 -6.22
CA ILE A 65 -10.87 19.11 -6.36
C ILE A 65 -9.93 19.16 -5.15
N LYS A 66 -9.53 20.34 -4.69
CA LYS A 66 -8.68 20.49 -3.50
C LYS A 66 -9.36 19.96 -2.25
N GLU A 67 -10.63 20.33 -2.04
CA GLU A 67 -11.41 19.85 -0.89
C GLU A 67 -11.55 18.32 -0.90
N LEU A 68 -11.82 17.72 -2.06
CA LEU A 68 -11.89 16.27 -2.21
C LEU A 68 -10.55 15.59 -1.97
N GLN A 69 -9.43 16.19 -2.42
CA GLN A 69 -8.08 15.67 -2.17
C GLN A 69 -7.73 15.71 -0.68
N ASP A 70 -8.09 16.79 0.03
CA ASP A 70 -7.83 16.91 1.46
C ASP A 70 -8.69 15.92 2.26
N CYS A 71 -9.96 15.75 1.86
CA CYS A 71 -10.85 14.74 2.43
C CYS A 71 -10.31 13.32 2.18
N GLN A 72 -9.81 13.04 0.97
CA GLN A 72 -9.20 11.75 0.64
C GLN A 72 -8.01 11.45 1.56
N LYS A 73 -7.09 12.39 1.75
CA LYS A 73 -5.92 12.21 2.63
C LYS A 73 -6.34 11.93 4.07
N SER A 74 -7.29 12.70 4.60
CA SER A 74 -7.84 12.48 5.95
C SER A 74 -8.45 11.08 6.08
N LYS A 75 -9.19 10.61 5.08
CA LYS A 75 -9.76 9.26 5.08
C LYS A 75 -8.72 8.16 4.95
N GLU A 76 -7.65 8.39 4.18
CA GLU A 76 -6.52 7.46 4.11
C GLU A 76 -5.80 7.33 5.45
N GLU A 77 -5.62 8.43 6.18
CA GLU A 77 -5.06 8.43 7.54
C GLU A 77 -5.95 7.67 8.52
N GLU A 78 -7.27 7.93 8.54
CA GLU A 78 -8.24 7.18 9.37
C GLU A 78 -8.18 5.67 9.08
N ILE A 79 -8.09 5.28 7.79
CA ILE A 79 -7.98 3.87 7.40
C ILE A 79 -6.67 3.25 7.89
N GLN A 80 -5.56 4.01 7.85
CA GLN A 80 -4.28 3.52 8.37
C GLN A 80 -4.33 3.31 9.88
N GLU A 81 -4.94 4.22 10.63
CA GLU A 81 -5.15 4.08 12.08
C GLU A 81 -5.98 2.84 12.40
N ILE A 82 -7.13 2.67 11.75
CA ILE A 82 -8.00 1.49 11.95
C ILE A 82 -7.25 0.18 11.62
N ARG A 83 -6.41 0.18 10.57
CA ARG A 83 -5.60 -1.00 10.22
C ARG A 83 -4.58 -1.31 11.31
N GLN A 84 -3.92 -0.31 11.88
CA GLN A 84 -2.97 -0.49 12.98
C GLN A 84 -3.67 -1.02 14.23
N GLU A 85 -4.83 -0.48 14.57
CA GLU A 85 -5.66 -0.97 15.68
C GLU A 85 -6.05 -2.44 15.48
N LEU A 86 -6.56 -2.79 14.30
CA LEU A 86 -6.93 -4.17 13.97
C LEU A 86 -5.74 -5.14 14.08
N LEU A 87 -4.55 -4.74 13.62
CA LEU A 87 -3.33 -5.53 13.76
C LEU A 87 -2.97 -5.72 15.24
N SER A 88 -3.03 -4.66 16.04
CA SER A 88 -2.75 -4.73 17.47
C SER A 88 -3.73 -5.66 18.20
N HIS A 89 -5.02 -5.64 17.82
CA HIS A 89 -6.03 -6.52 18.37
C HIS A 89 -5.82 -7.98 17.98
N LYS A 90 -5.42 -8.24 16.73
CA LYS A 90 -5.04 -9.60 16.28
C LYS A 90 -3.85 -10.14 17.07
N ILE A 91 -2.76 -9.36 17.18
CA ILE A 91 -1.58 -9.76 17.94
C ILE A 91 -1.94 -10.07 19.40
N LYS A 92 -2.73 -9.21 20.05
CA LYS A 92 -3.19 -9.45 21.43
C LYS A 92 -3.99 -10.76 21.54
N ARG A 93 -4.87 -11.03 20.58
CA ARG A 93 -5.65 -12.27 20.54
C ARG A 93 -4.76 -13.50 20.38
N ASP A 94 -3.81 -13.44 19.46
CA ASP A 94 -2.90 -14.55 19.17
C ASP A 94 -1.97 -14.82 20.36
N LEU A 95 -1.48 -13.77 21.04
CA LEU A 95 -0.70 -13.90 22.28
C LEU A 95 -1.52 -14.58 23.39
N LEU A 96 -2.77 -14.18 23.58
CA LEU A 96 -3.66 -14.82 24.57
C LEU A 96 -3.95 -16.28 24.24
N GLN A 97 -4.03 -16.65 22.96
CA GLN A 97 -4.16 -18.05 22.54
C GLN A 97 -2.88 -18.83 22.85
N LEU A 98 -1.71 -18.29 22.51
CA LEU A 98 -0.41 -18.91 22.82
C LEU A 98 -0.17 -19.08 24.32
N GLU A 99 -0.64 -18.15 25.16
CA GLU A 99 -0.59 -18.30 26.62
C GLU A 99 -1.49 -19.42 27.13
N LYS A 100 -2.69 -19.58 26.54
CA LYS A 100 -3.60 -20.68 26.89
C LYS A 100 -3.12 -22.04 26.40
N ASP A 101 -2.52 -22.07 25.22
CA ASP A 101 -2.01 -23.29 24.59
C ASP A 101 -0.60 -23.63 25.09
N LYS A 102 -0.02 -22.80 25.97
CA LYS A 102 1.26 -23.07 26.60
C LYS A 102 1.09 -24.33 27.45
N PRO A 103 1.79 -25.44 27.13
CA PRO A 103 1.73 -26.61 27.99
C PRO A 103 2.24 -26.20 29.37
N ASP A 104 1.52 -26.60 30.41
CA ASP A 104 1.99 -26.50 31.78
C ASP A 104 3.25 -27.36 31.91
N ILE A 105 4.41 -26.75 31.64
CA ILE A 105 5.69 -27.36 31.94
C ILE A 105 5.79 -27.27 33.45
N PRO A 106 5.75 -28.40 34.19
CA PRO A 106 5.93 -28.36 35.64
C PRO A 106 7.27 -27.68 35.93
N GLN A 107 7.21 -26.50 36.54
CA GLN A 107 8.38 -25.76 37.03
C GLN A 107 9.02 -26.44 38.24
N SER A 108 8.41 -27.52 38.75
CA SER A 108 8.95 -28.33 39.83
C SER A 108 10.15 -29.11 39.34
N SER A 109 11.33 -28.62 39.69
CA SER A 109 12.61 -29.32 39.75
C SER A 109 12.62 -30.49 40.75
N ASP A 110 11.46 -31.02 41.12
CA ASP A 110 11.26 -31.99 42.20
C ASP A 110 11.31 -33.44 41.72
N GLU A 111 11.43 -33.69 40.41
CA GLU A 111 11.84 -35.01 39.95
C GLU A 111 13.32 -35.19 40.31
N PRO A 112 13.66 -36.05 41.29
CA PRO A 112 15.04 -36.27 41.64
C PRO A 112 15.75 -36.82 40.41
N LEU A 113 16.84 -36.16 40.03
CA LEU A 113 17.74 -36.65 38.99
C LEU A 113 18.01 -38.14 39.24
N PRO A 114 17.97 -38.98 38.21
CA PRO A 114 18.10 -40.41 38.39
C PRO A 114 19.41 -40.75 39.10
N GLN A 115 19.28 -41.45 40.22
CA GLN A 115 20.42 -41.84 41.04
C GLN A 115 21.01 -43.16 40.54
N ALA A 116 22.34 -43.29 40.63
CA ALA A 116 23.01 -44.52 40.29
C ALA A 116 22.63 -45.62 41.29
N LEU A 117 22.58 -46.86 40.82
CA LEU A 117 22.30 -48.01 41.66
C LEU A 117 23.44 -48.20 42.67
N GLU A 118 23.11 -48.21 43.96
CA GLU A 118 24.08 -48.42 45.04
C GLU A 118 24.49 -49.90 45.17
N VAL A 119 23.61 -50.81 44.74
CA VAL A 119 23.80 -52.26 44.84
C VAL A 119 23.34 -52.92 43.54
N VAL A 120 24.14 -53.85 43.04
CA VAL A 120 23.85 -54.65 41.85
C VAL A 120 23.93 -56.13 42.20
N GLU A 121 23.02 -56.91 41.63
CA GLU A 121 23.01 -58.38 41.76
C GLU A 121 23.92 -58.99 40.68
N ILE A 122 24.94 -59.74 41.12
CA ILE A 122 25.91 -60.40 40.26
C ILE A 122 25.66 -61.90 40.32
N TYR A 123 25.50 -62.53 39.16
CA TYR A 123 25.40 -63.98 39.03
C TYR A 123 26.81 -64.59 38.98
N LEU A 124 27.16 -65.37 40.00
CA LEU A 124 28.43 -66.10 40.07
C LEU A 124 28.32 -67.39 39.24
N LYS A 125 29.48 -67.95 38.85
CA LYS A 125 29.53 -69.19 38.03
C LYS A 125 28.85 -70.38 38.68
N ASP A 126 28.73 -70.38 40.01
CA ASP A 126 28.08 -71.40 40.82
C ASP A 126 26.55 -71.24 40.89
N ARG A 127 25.98 -70.36 40.07
CA ARG A 127 24.55 -69.98 40.04
C ARG A 127 24.04 -69.29 41.30
N SER A 128 24.92 -68.92 42.23
CA SER A 128 24.59 -68.07 43.38
C SER A 128 24.52 -66.60 42.98
N ILE A 129 23.66 -65.84 43.67
CA ILE A 129 23.47 -64.40 43.47
C ILE A 129 24.17 -63.67 44.60
N ALA A 130 25.12 -62.78 44.26
CA ALA A 130 25.83 -61.94 45.21
C ALA A 130 25.45 -60.47 45.03
N ARG A 131 25.23 -59.75 46.13
CA ARG A 131 24.96 -58.31 46.12
C ARG A 131 26.27 -57.56 46.34
N ALA A 132 26.65 -56.73 45.38
CA ALA A 132 27.89 -55.95 45.43
C ALA A 132 27.63 -54.48 45.10
N ARG A 133 28.48 -53.61 45.63
CA ARG A 133 28.50 -52.18 45.24
C ARG A 133 29.23 -52.05 43.91
N PRO A 134 28.64 -51.38 42.90
CA PRO A 134 29.28 -51.26 41.60
C PRO A 134 30.47 -50.31 41.67
N ALA A 135 31.58 -50.67 41.03
CA ALA A 135 32.80 -49.86 40.98
C ALA A 135 32.68 -48.62 40.06
N LYS A 136 31.67 -48.61 39.19
CA LYS A 136 31.33 -47.51 38.28
C LYS A 136 29.85 -47.18 38.43
N ARG A 137 29.44 -45.94 38.13
CA ARG A 137 28.04 -45.53 38.13
C ARG A 137 27.25 -46.39 37.17
N TYR A 138 26.39 -47.25 37.72
CA TYR A 138 25.51 -48.12 36.96
C TYR A 138 24.07 -47.63 37.15
N PHE A 139 23.32 -47.52 36.06
CA PHE A 139 21.92 -47.10 36.09
C PHE A 139 21.05 -48.24 35.61
N GLY A 140 19.81 -48.32 36.08
CA GLY A 140 18.88 -49.37 35.65
C GLY A 140 18.53 -49.28 34.16
N ASP A 141 18.27 -50.43 33.54
CA ASP A 141 17.92 -50.54 32.11
C ASP A 141 16.67 -49.72 31.72
N GLN A 142 15.73 -49.54 32.65
CA GLN A 142 14.53 -48.71 32.43
C GLN A 142 14.89 -47.25 32.18
N LEU A 143 15.85 -46.72 32.94
CA LEU A 143 16.34 -45.34 32.79
C LEU A 143 17.06 -45.16 31.45
N TYR A 144 17.88 -46.13 31.05
CA TYR A 144 18.57 -46.09 29.77
C TYR A 144 17.59 -46.04 28.58
N ARG A 145 16.49 -46.80 28.65
CA ARG A 145 15.43 -46.77 27.62
C ARG A 145 14.72 -45.42 27.57
N GLN A 146 14.35 -44.86 28.72
CA GLN A 146 13.72 -43.54 28.80
C GLN A 146 14.65 -42.44 28.25
N TYR A 147 15.92 -42.43 28.65
CA TYR A 147 16.90 -41.46 28.19
C TYR A 147 17.14 -41.55 26.67
N ARG A 148 17.10 -42.76 26.08
CA ARG A 148 17.23 -42.93 24.63
C ARG A 148 16.05 -42.35 23.86
N VAL A 149 14.83 -42.44 24.40
CA VAL A 149 13.64 -41.80 23.81
C VAL A 149 13.77 -40.28 23.91
N LEU A 150 14.09 -39.76 25.10
CA LEU A 150 14.30 -38.33 25.32
C LEU A 150 15.41 -37.75 24.44
N LEU A 151 16.53 -38.46 24.24
CA LEU A 151 17.60 -38.03 23.33
C LEU A 151 17.12 -37.87 21.89
N ARG A 152 16.26 -38.79 21.42
CA ARG A 152 15.68 -38.71 20.06
C ARG A 152 14.74 -37.53 19.96
N GLU A 153 13.85 -37.36 20.92
CA GLU A 153 12.91 -36.23 20.98
C GLU A 153 13.67 -34.90 21.06
N ASN A 154 14.72 -34.83 21.87
CA ASN A 154 15.57 -33.64 22.00
C ASN A 154 16.28 -33.32 20.68
N HIS A 155 16.76 -34.34 19.95
CA HIS A 155 17.37 -34.13 18.64
C HIS A 155 16.35 -33.56 17.63
N VAL A 156 15.14 -34.14 17.58
CA VAL A 156 14.06 -33.65 16.71
C VAL A 156 13.65 -32.22 17.07
N LEU A 157 13.54 -31.91 18.37
CA LEU A 157 13.24 -30.54 18.84
C LEU A 157 14.36 -29.57 18.45
N LYS A 158 15.62 -29.99 18.59
CA LYS A 158 16.78 -29.17 18.20
C LYS A 158 16.77 -28.87 16.71
N ASP A 159 16.49 -29.86 15.87
CA ASP A 159 16.37 -29.67 14.43
C ASP A 159 15.20 -28.75 14.07
N ARG A 160 14.08 -28.86 14.79
CA ARG A 160 12.94 -27.95 14.61
C ARG A 160 13.28 -26.51 15.01
N ILE A 161 13.99 -26.32 16.11
CA ILE A 161 14.48 -25.00 16.54
C ILE A 161 15.41 -24.41 15.49
N PHE A 162 16.37 -25.18 14.99
CA PHE A 162 17.25 -24.71 13.91
C PHE A 162 16.48 -24.34 12.64
N GLY A 163 15.45 -25.11 12.27
CA GLY A 163 14.57 -24.76 11.15
C GLY A 163 13.85 -23.42 11.36
N LEU A 164 13.30 -23.19 12.55
CA LEU A 164 12.64 -21.93 12.91
C LEU A 164 13.63 -20.75 12.97
N ASP A 165 14.86 -20.96 13.42
CA ASP A 165 15.90 -19.93 13.44
C ASP A 165 16.32 -19.52 12.03
N LEU A 166 16.43 -20.49 11.11
CA LEU A 166 16.68 -20.22 9.70
C LEU A 166 15.52 -19.44 9.07
N GLU A 167 14.27 -19.86 9.29
CA GLU A 167 13.07 -19.15 8.79
C GLU A 167 12.97 -17.73 9.35
N ASN A 168 13.27 -17.55 10.63
CA ASN A 168 13.36 -16.21 11.22
C ASN A 168 14.45 -15.36 10.57
N SER A 169 15.59 -15.96 10.22
CA SER A 169 16.68 -15.26 9.55
C SER A 169 16.29 -14.85 8.12
N THR A 170 15.57 -15.69 7.37
CA THR A 170 15.09 -15.37 6.02
C THR A 170 14.03 -14.27 6.05
N LEU A 171 13.05 -14.37 6.96
CA LEU A 171 12.02 -13.33 7.12
C LEU A 171 12.61 -11.97 7.51
N LYS A 172 13.68 -11.94 8.31
CA LYS A 172 14.40 -10.69 8.62
C LYS A 172 15.06 -10.06 7.39
N ILE A 173 15.57 -10.87 6.48
CA ILE A 173 16.16 -10.38 5.21
C ILE A 173 15.04 -9.87 4.31
N GLU A 174 13.97 -10.63 4.13
CA GLU A 174 12.82 -10.23 3.30
C GLU A 174 12.18 -8.92 3.78
N LEU A 175 12.04 -8.74 5.10
CA LEU A 175 11.56 -7.49 5.69
C LEU A 175 12.49 -6.32 5.38
N ARG A 176 13.81 -6.51 5.49
CA ARG A 176 14.79 -5.48 5.15
C ARG A 176 14.69 -5.10 3.67
N ASP A 177 14.60 -6.09 2.79
CA ASP A 177 14.54 -5.89 1.35
C ASP A 177 13.26 -5.13 0.95
N ARG A 178 12.12 -5.50 1.52
CA ARG A 178 10.86 -4.76 1.35
C ARG A 178 10.97 -3.32 1.84
N GLN A 179 11.54 -3.08 3.02
CA GLN A 179 11.73 -1.71 3.53
C GLN A 179 12.63 -0.87 2.62
N THR A 180 13.67 -1.46 2.01
CA THR A 180 14.47 -0.76 1.01
C THR A 180 13.70 -0.48 -0.27
N GLN A 181 12.87 -1.42 -0.74
CA GLN A 181 12.02 -1.19 -1.91
C GLN A 181 11.01 -0.06 -1.67
N ASP A 182 10.34 -0.05 -0.51
CA ASP A 182 9.38 0.99 -0.14
C ASP A 182 10.05 2.39 -0.09
N LYS A 183 11.26 2.48 0.46
CA LYS A 183 12.05 3.73 0.47
C LYS A 183 12.41 4.20 -0.93
N LEU A 184 12.82 3.28 -1.81
CA LEU A 184 13.15 3.61 -3.20
C LEU A 184 11.92 4.07 -3.98
N GLN A 185 10.77 3.41 -3.79
CA GLN A 185 9.50 3.82 -4.42
C GLN A 185 8.99 5.16 -3.90
N ALA A 186 9.21 5.46 -2.61
CA ALA A 186 8.89 6.78 -2.05
C ALA A 186 9.80 7.88 -2.64
N GLN A 187 11.07 7.57 -2.90
CA GLN A 187 12.03 8.49 -3.51
C GLN A 187 11.85 8.67 -5.03
N SER A 188 11.22 7.73 -5.73
CA SER A 188 11.00 7.82 -7.18
C SER A 188 9.70 8.53 -7.58
N LYS A 189 8.80 8.81 -6.63
CA LYS A 189 7.54 9.54 -6.86
C LYS A 189 7.56 11.08 -6.86
N PRO A 190 8.66 11.84 -6.59
CA PRO A 190 8.59 13.30 -6.56
C PRO A 190 8.74 14.01 -7.92
N GLU A 191 8.88 13.31 -9.07
CA GLU A 191 9.17 13.97 -10.36
C GLU A 191 8.08 13.89 -11.46
N GLU A 192 6.94 13.22 -11.24
CA GLU A 192 5.87 13.15 -12.26
C GLU A 192 4.76 14.22 -12.11
N SER A 193 4.97 15.21 -11.26
CA SER A 193 4.05 16.34 -11.06
C SER A 193 4.75 17.68 -11.20
N GLN A 194 5.20 18.00 -12.42
CA GLN A 194 5.43 19.37 -12.91
C GLN A 194 4.91 19.51 -14.33
#